data_AF-A0A527D3Z1-F1
#
_entry.id   AF-A0A527D3Z1-F1
#
_cell.length_a   1.000
_cell.length_b   1.000
_cell.length_c   1.000
_cell.angle_alpha   90.00
_cell.angle_beta   90.00
_cell.angle_gamma   90.00
#
_symmetry.space_group_name_H-M   'P 1'
#
loop_
_entity.id
_entity.type
_entity.pdbx_description
1 polymer ?
#
loop_
_entity_poly.entity_id
_entity_poly.type
_entity_poly.pdbx_seq_one_letter_code
_entity_poly.pdbx_strand_id
1 'polypeptide(L)'
;MRPIETRYARSGDVRIAYQVVGQGSFDLVFVPGFISNLDLHWEDEGYTRLLKRLSAFSRLILFDKRGTGLSDRVDAHHLPSLETRMDDVRAVMDAAGSGRAALLGSSEGAPMAM
;
A
#
# COMPACT_ATOMS: atom_id res chain seq x y z
N MET A 1 15.27 11.59 9.81
CA MET A 1 14.78 11.09 8.50
C MET A 1 13.92 12.19 7.91
N ARG A 2 13.98 12.47 6.60
CA ARG A 2 12.96 13.34 5.98
C ARG A 2 11.59 12.68 6.17
N PRO A 3 10.50 13.46 6.37
CA PRO A 3 9.16 12.90 6.43
C PRO A 3 8.89 12.09 5.17
N ILE A 4 8.28 10.91 5.33
CA ILE A 4 7.89 10.08 4.21
C ILE A 4 6.64 10.72 3.61
N GLU A 5 6.71 11.09 2.34
CA GLU A 5 5.64 11.79 1.66
C GLU A 5 4.53 10.82 1.28
N THR A 6 3.33 11.04 1.82
CA THR A 6 2.11 10.35 1.39
C THR A 6 1.60 10.99 0.09
N ARG A 7 1.41 10.15 -0.93
CA ARG A 7 0.88 10.51 -2.24
C ARG A 7 -0.45 9.78 -2.48
N TYR A 8 -1.15 10.13 -3.55
CA TYR A 8 -2.45 9.56 -3.86
C TYR A 8 -2.53 9.09 -5.30
N ALA A 9 -2.92 7.83 -5.49
CA ALA A 9 -3.23 7.26 -6.79
C ALA A 9 -4.74 7.30 -7.00
N ARG A 10 -5.19 7.55 -8.23
CA ARG A 10 -6.62 7.53 -8.56
C ARG A 10 -7.02 6.14 -9.07
N SER A 11 -7.99 5.52 -8.39
CA SER A 11 -8.57 4.22 -8.75
C SER A 11 -10.07 4.39 -8.94
N GLY A 12 -10.49 4.63 -10.18
CA GLY A 12 -11.86 5.04 -10.49
C GLY A 12 -12.21 6.40 -9.87
N ASP A 13 -13.15 6.41 -8.93
CA ASP A 13 -13.64 7.57 -8.20
C ASP A 13 -12.97 7.79 -6.84
N VAL A 14 -12.14 6.84 -6.37
CA VAL A 14 -11.44 6.95 -5.08
C VAL A 14 -9.96 7.27 -5.24
N ARG A 15 -9.41 7.93 -4.22
CA ARG A 15 -7.97 8.15 -4.04
C ARG A 15 -7.40 7.16 -3.04
N ILE A 16 -6.35 6.47 -3.46
CA ILE A 16 -5.63 5.48 -2.67
C ILE A 16 -4.34 6.14 -2.18
N ALA A 17 -4.22 6.31 -0.87
CA ALA A 17 -3.02 6.83 -0.23
C ALA A 17 -1.90 5.80 -0.33
N TYR A 18 -0.71 6.24 -0.74
CA TYR A 18 0.46 5.39 -0.88
C TYR A 18 1.76 6.14 -0.54
N GLN A 19 2.79 5.37 -0.19
CA GLN A 19 4.14 5.85 0.06
C GLN A 19 5.14 4.95 -0.68
N VAL A 20 6.26 5.54 -1.09
CA VAL A 20 7.38 4.81 -1.70
C VAL A 20 8.63 5.04 -0.87
N VAL A 21 9.25 3.96 -0.40
CA VAL A 21 10.39 4.00 0.53
C VAL A 21 11.50 3.07 0.04
N GLY A 22 12.75 3.47 0.21
CA GLY A 22 13.89 2.70 -0.27
C GLY A 22 14.25 3.01 -1.73
N GLN A 23 15.39 2.47 -2.18
CA GLN A 23 15.98 2.71 -3.51
C GLN A 23 16.45 1.38 -4.14
N GLY A 24 15.90 0.25 -3.69
CA GLY A 24 16.27 -1.06 -4.22
C GLY A 24 15.91 -1.23 -5.70
N SER A 25 16.53 -2.20 -6.35
CA SER A 25 16.41 -2.43 -7.80
C SER A 25 15.12 -3.14 -8.23
N PHE A 26 14.33 -3.65 -7.29
CA PHE A 26 13.04 -4.26 -7.56
C PHE A 26 11.94 -3.66 -6.67
N ASP A 27 10.72 -3.63 -7.21
CA ASP A 27 9.55 -3.13 -6.51
C ASP A 27 8.91 -4.22 -5.66
N LEU A 28 8.60 -3.87 -4.41
CA LEU A 28 7.84 -4.69 -3.50
C LEU A 28 6.58 -3.94 -3.09
N VAL A 29 5.41 -4.44 -3.47
CA VAL A 29 4.14 -3.93 -2.96
C VAL A 29 3.78 -4.71 -1.70
N PHE A 30 3.67 -4.01 -0.58
CA PHE A 30 3.18 -4.59 0.66
C PHE A 30 1.67 -4.35 0.79
N VAL A 31 0.89 -5.44 0.73
CA VAL A 31 -0.57 -5.38 0.90
C VAL A 31 -0.90 -5.60 2.37
N PRO A 32 -1.39 -4.57 3.10
CA PRO A 32 -1.59 -4.67 4.53
C PRO A 32 -2.78 -5.57 4.89
N GLY A 33 -2.86 -5.93 6.18
CA GLY A 33 -4.00 -6.63 6.78
C GLY A 33 -5.27 -5.77 6.82
N PHE A 34 -6.28 -6.20 7.57
CA PHE A 34 -7.61 -5.58 7.55
C PHE A 34 -7.60 -4.06 7.84
N ILE A 35 -6.75 -3.61 8.76
CA ILE A 35 -6.63 -2.20 9.13
C ILE A 35 -5.19 -1.76 8.90
N SER A 36 -5.03 -0.60 8.27
CA SER A 36 -3.75 0.08 8.09
C SER A 36 -3.92 1.59 8.20
N ASN A 37 -2.84 2.27 8.55
CA ASN A 37 -2.70 3.70 8.39
C ASN A 37 -1.23 4.03 8.14
N LEU A 38 -0.93 4.61 6.98
CA LEU A 38 0.45 4.89 6.56
C LEU A 38 1.22 5.78 7.53
N ASP A 39 0.58 6.76 8.17
CA ASP A 39 1.25 7.66 9.11
C ASP A 39 1.54 6.94 10.44
N LEU A 40 0.54 6.23 10.97
CA LEU A 40 0.67 5.51 12.26
C LEU A 40 1.65 4.33 12.20
N HIS A 41 1.82 3.70 11.03
CA HIS A 41 2.80 2.62 10.86
C HIS A 41 4.23 3.04 11.19
N TRP A 42 4.56 4.33 11.05
CA TRP A 42 5.89 4.86 11.38
C TRP A 42 6.05 5.26 12.85
N GLU A 43 4.95 5.29 13.61
CA GLU A 43 4.95 5.55 15.05
C GLU A 43 5.12 4.27 15.86
N ASP A 44 4.67 3.12 15.35
CA ASP A 44 4.94 1.82 15.96
C ASP A 44 6.37 1.33 15.63
N GLU A 45 7.17 1.08 16.66
CA GLU A 45 8.56 0.68 16.46
C GLU A 45 8.70 -0.70 15.79
N GLY A 46 7.81 -1.64 16.11
CA GLY A 46 7.84 -3.00 15.56
C GLY A 46 7.58 -2.99 14.06
N TYR A 47 6.55 -2.25 13.66
CA TYR A 47 6.16 -2.06 12.28
C TYR A 47 7.20 -1.26 11.50
N THR A 48 7.72 -0.17 12.09
CA THR A 48 8.81 0.60 11.50
C THR A 48 10.05 -0.27 11.23
N ARG A 49 10.39 -1.19 12.16
CA ARG A 49 11.50 -2.14 11.94
C ARG A 49 11.24 -3.06 10.76
N LEU A 50 10.02 -3.59 10.61
CA LEU A 50 9.63 -4.38 9.44
C LEU A 50 9.79 -3.58 8.14
N LEU A 51 9.17 -2.40 8.07
CA LEU A 51 9.19 -1.54 6.87
C LEU A 51 10.62 -1.16 6.48
N LYS A 52 11.46 -0.78 7.46
CA LYS A 52 12.87 -0.47 7.22
C LYS A 52 13.61 -1.68 6.64
N ARG A 53 13.40 -2.88 7.18
CA ARG A 53 14.05 -4.11 6.67
C ARG A 53 13.62 -4.42 5.25
N LEU A 54 12.34 -4.30 4.92
CA LEU A 54 11.83 -4.49 3.56
C LEU A 54 12.39 -3.45 2.58
N SER A 55 12.39 -2.17 2.97
CA SER A 55 12.92 -1.08 2.14
C SER A 55 14.45 -1.08 1.99
N ALA A 56 15.17 -1.86 2.81
CA ALA A 56 16.64 -1.92 2.74
C ALA A 56 17.14 -2.66 1.50
N PHE A 57 16.32 -3.56 0.92
CA PHE A 57 16.67 -4.33 -0.27
C PHE A 57 15.72 -4.12 -1.45
N SER A 58 14.61 -3.40 -1.27
CA SER A 58 13.60 -3.14 -2.30
C SER A 58 13.26 -1.65 -2.40
N ARG A 59 12.60 -1.27 -3.50
CA ARG A 59 11.79 -0.05 -3.53
C ARG A 59 10.40 -0.44 -3.04
N LEU A 60 10.16 -0.22 -1.75
CA LEU A 60 8.96 -0.64 -1.04
C LEU A 60 7.81 0.33 -1.32
N ILE A 61 6.71 -0.19 -1.84
CA ILE A 61 5.48 0.53 -2.13
C ILE A 61 4.44 0.09 -1.09
N LEU A 62 4.00 1.06 -0.28
CA LEU A 62 3.00 0.90 0.77
C LEU A 62 1.74 1.62 0.36
N PHE A 63 0.58 1.11 0.75
CA PHE A 63 -0.69 1.80 0.54
C PHE A 63 -1.68 1.46 1.64
N ASP A 64 -2.62 2.37 1.87
CA ASP A 64 -3.83 2.05 2.62
C ASP A 64 -4.89 1.56 1.64
N LYS A 65 -5.54 0.43 1.93
CA LYS A 65 -6.62 -0.07 1.06
C LYS A 65 -7.77 0.93 1.04
N ARG A 66 -8.55 0.94 -0.04
CA ARG A 66 -9.80 1.71 -0.09
C ARG A 66 -10.64 1.44 1.16
N GLY A 67 -11.15 2.49 1.80
CA GLY A 67 -11.90 2.38 3.04
C GLY A 67 -11.06 2.32 4.34
N THR A 68 -9.73 2.31 4.26
CA THR A 68 -8.85 2.28 5.45
C THR A 68 -7.84 3.43 5.45
N GLY A 69 -7.32 3.74 6.63
CA GLY A 69 -6.23 4.70 6.80
C GLY A 69 -6.50 6.06 6.16
N LEU A 70 -5.59 6.49 5.29
CA LEU A 70 -5.66 7.77 4.59
C LEU A 70 -6.37 7.70 3.23
N SER A 71 -6.76 6.50 2.78
CA SER A 71 -7.49 6.32 1.52
C SER A 71 -8.94 6.74 1.65
N ASP A 72 -9.56 7.12 0.54
CA ASP A 72 -10.97 7.51 0.53
C ASP A 72 -11.88 6.38 1.07
N ARG A 73 -12.97 6.77 1.73
CA ARG A 73 -13.92 5.85 2.34
C ARG A 73 -14.74 5.12 1.27
N VAL A 74 -15.21 3.92 1.61
CA VAL A 74 -16.14 3.15 0.76
C VAL A 74 -17.54 3.18 1.34
N ASP A 75 -18.54 2.96 0.48
CA ASP A 75 -19.91 2.72 0.91
C ASP A 75 -19.99 1.41 1.71
N ALA A 76 -20.48 1.49 2.95
CA ALA A 76 -20.62 0.34 3.84
C ALA A 76 -21.67 -0.67 3.33
N HIS A 77 -22.57 -0.25 2.45
CA HIS A 77 -23.57 -1.12 1.83
C HIS A 77 -23.07 -1.80 0.54
N HIS A 78 -21.96 -1.31 -0.03
CA HIS A 78 -21.38 -1.82 -1.27
C HIS A 78 -19.87 -2.01 -1.10
N LEU A 79 -19.49 -3.04 -0.36
CA LEU A 79 -18.08 -3.37 -0.12
C LEU A 79 -17.37 -3.78 -1.43
N PRO A 80 -16.12 -3.36 -1.63
CA PRO A 80 -15.38 -3.64 -2.85
C PRO A 80 -15.02 -5.13 -2.98
N SER A 81 -15.12 -5.66 -4.19
CA SER A 81 -14.67 -7.02 -4.52
C SER A 81 -13.15 -7.14 -4.49
N LEU A 82 -12.63 -8.36 -4.60
CA LEU A 82 -11.19 -8.59 -4.70
C LEU A 82 -10.61 -7.94 -5.95
N GLU A 83 -11.30 -8.03 -7.08
CA GLU A 83 -10.90 -7.44 -8.36
C GLU A 83 -10.78 -5.92 -8.24
N THR A 84 -11.77 -5.27 -7.62
CA THR A 84 -11.72 -3.82 -7.37
C THR A 84 -10.52 -3.43 -6.48
N ARG A 85 -10.18 -4.26 -5.48
CA ARG A 85 -8.99 -4.02 -4.64
C ARG A 85 -7.69 -4.28 -5.41
N MET A 86 -7.67 -5.21 -6.35
CA MET A 86 -6.52 -5.42 -7.24
C MET A 86 -6.36 -4.27 -8.24
N ASP A 87 -7.45 -3.62 -8.64
CA ASP A 87 -7.39 -2.39 -9.42
C ASP A 87 -6.74 -1.23 -8.63
N ASP A 88 -6.91 -1.19 -7.29
CA ASP A 88 -6.17 -0.23 -6.45
C ASP A 88 -4.68 -0.49 -6.45
N VAL A 89 -4.27 -1.75 -6.33
CA VAL A 89 -2.86 -2.14 -6.39
C VAL A 89 -2.27 -1.68 -7.73
N ARG A 90 -2.98 -1.92 -8.83
CA ARG A 90 -2.55 -1.48 -10.16
C ARG A 90 -2.45 0.04 -10.26
N ALA A 91 -3.45 0.78 -9.78
CA ALA A 91 -3.44 2.24 -9.78
C ALA A 91 -2.26 2.81 -8.98
N VAL A 92 -1.96 2.23 -7.81
CA VAL A 92 -0.79 2.61 -7.00
C VAL A 92 0.52 2.28 -7.72
N MET A 93 0.62 1.10 -8.33
CA MET A 93 1.79 0.73 -9.13
C MET A 93 2.01 1.69 -10.29
N ASP A 94 0.97 2.02 -11.05
CA ASP A 94 1.02 2.98 -12.17
C ASP A 94 1.48 4.36 -11.68
N ALA A 95 0.87 4.88 -10.60
CA ALA A 95 1.23 6.17 -10.00
C ALA A 95 2.65 6.18 -9.39
N ALA A 96 3.18 5.03 -8.98
CA ALA A 96 4.55 4.86 -8.51
C ALA A 96 5.56 4.63 -9.65
N GLY A 97 5.10 4.48 -10.91
CA GLY A 97 5.93 4.12 -12.04
C GLY A 97 6.52 2.71 -11.92
N SER A 98 5.73 1.76 -11.40
CA SER A 98 6.09 0.35 -11.25
C SER A 98 5.41 -0.50 -12.32
N GLY A 99 6.17 -0.95 -13.32
CA GLY A 99 5.64 -1.85 -14.36
C GLY A 99 5.58 -3.33 -13.93
N ARG A 100 6.31 -3.70 -12.86
CA ARG A 100 6.35 -5.05 -12.31
C ARG A 100 6.80 -5.00 -10.86
N ALA A 101 6.11 -5.72 -9.98
CA ALA A 101 6.45 -5.82 -8.57
C ALA A 101 6.28 -7.26 -8.06
N ALA A 102 7.00 -7.57 -6.98
CA ALA A 102 6.62 -8.67 -6.10
C ALA A 102 5.51 -8.19 -5.14
N LEU A 103 4.58 -9.07 -4.78
CA LEU A 103 3.52 -8.80 -3.81
C LEU A 103 3.81 -9.54 -2.50
N LEU A 104 3.73 -8.82 -1.38
CA LEU A 104 3.77 -9.38 -0.04
C LEU A 104 2.46 -9.05 0.66
N GLY A 105 1.56 -10.04 0.77
CA GLY A 105 0.29 -9.89 1.44
C GLY A 105 0.35 -10.33 2.91
N SER A 106 -0.27 -9.55 3.80
CA SER A 106 -0.43 -9.89 5.21
C SER A 106 -1.90 -10.06 5.56
N SER A 107 -2.26 -11.18 6.23
CA SER A 107 -3.62 -11.43 6.72
C SER A 107 -4.68 -11.26 5.60
N GLU A 108 -5.62 -10.33 5.74
CA GLU A 108 -6.65 -10.03 4.73
C GLU A 108 -6.07 -9.53 3.39
N GLY A 109 -4.83 -9.05 3.38
CA GLY A 109 -4.09 -8.74 2.15
C GLY A 109 -3.50 -9.95 1.43
N ALA A 110 -3.48 -11.14 2.03
CA ALA A 110 -2.88 -12.34 1.43
C ALA A 110 -3.56 -12.80 0.12
N PRO A 111 -4.91 -12.80 0.01
CA PRO A 111 -5.59 -13.16 -1.25
C PRO A 111 -5.26 -12.25 -2.43
N MET A 112 -4.79 -11.02 -2.17
CA MET A 112 -4.36 -10.07 -3.21
C MET A 112 -2.92 -10.31 -3.70
N ALA A 113 -2.20 -11.25 -3.07
CA ALA A 113 -0.83 -11.59 -3.41
C ALA A 113 -0.70 -13.00 -4.02
N MET A 114 -1.82 -13.63 -4.40
CA MET A 114 -1.88 -14.95 -5.04
C MET A 114 -2.19 -14.85 -6.53
#